data_AF-A0A9W8ZQD6-F1
#
_entry.id   AF-A0A9W8ZQD6-F1
#
_cell.length_a   1.000
_cell.length_b   1.000
_cell.length_c   1.000
_cell.angle_alpha   90.00
_cell.angle_beta   90.00
_cell.angle_gamma   90.00
#
_symmetry.space_group_name_H-M   'P 1'
#
loop_
_entity.id
_entity.type
_entity.pdbx_description
1 polymer ?
#
loop_
_entity_poly.entity_id
_entity_poly.type
_entity_poly.pdbx_seq_one_letter_code
_entity_poly.pdbx_strand_id
1 'polypeptide(L)'
;MSTIASPRASSSIRSPSSTRNSFDSSTRPPPNARRNRAALRDYYGIKNAQKEADAKISEESTRTGLGPEEDETLTELDAADFDAEAFVDSLLAKEGLKGVLKVEADLISQIRNLDSDRKSLVYDNYSKLLSATSTIRRMRGNMDPLAPTTHTLGPAIAHIAETAASLSSSMQNLQNKPEGLGIDIHVSGEPQEEEAATRKRKQQETVKWVLGTPRRLRDLMDQEQEEEAAKEWEEVSKILDKWNNVAGVEDLRAACESILNEDADSG
;
A
#
# COMPACT_ATOMS: atom_id res chain seq x y z
N MET A 1 61.89 33.38 -21.12
CA MET A 1 60.52 33.75 -21.53
C MET A 1 60.11 32.80 -22.64
N SER A 2 59.34 31.76 -22.31
CA SER A 2 58.82 30.80 -23.30
C SER A 2 57.37 30.51 -22.99
N THR A 3 56.51 30.84 -23.94
CA THR A 3 55.05 30.70 -23.93
C THR A 3 54.67 29.30 -24.39
N ILE A 4 54.02 28.51 -23.53
CA ILE A 4 53.26 27.31 -23.93
C ILE A 4 51.79 27.57 -23.61
N ALA A 5 51.05 27.89 -24.67
CA ALA A 5 49.60 27.95 -24.68
C ALA A 5 49.05 26.53 -24.89
N SER A 6 48.15 26.10 -24.01
CA SER A 6 47.39 24.85 -24.17
C SER A 6 46.17 25.10 -25.05
N PRO A 7 45.81 24.19 -25.98
CA PRO A 7 44.62 24.34 -26.80
C PRO A 7 43.38 23.94 -26.00
N ARG A 8 42.42 24.87 -25.89
CA ARG A 8 41.08 24.64 -25.34
C ARG A 8 40.28 23.81 -26.35
N ALA A 9 39.76 22.65 -25.94
CA ALA A 9 38.87 21.85 -26.76
C ALA A 9 37.51 22.54 -26.91
N SER A 10 37.17 22.98 -28.12
CA SER A 10 35.84 23.48 -28.46
C SER A 10 34.89 22.31 -28.67
N SER A 11 34.08 21.98 -27.66
CA SER A 11 32.92 21.09 -27.83
C SER A 11 31.85 21.81 -28.64
N SER A 12 31.69 21.42 -29.91
CA SER A 12 30.62 21.87 -30.79
C SER A 12 29.26 21.40 -30.24
N ILE A 13 28.54 22.32 -29.60
CA ILE A 13 27.13 22.13 -29.24
C ILE A 13 26.32 22.24 -30.53
N ARG A 14 26.00 21.07 -31.09
CA ARG A 14 25.09 20.91 -32.21
C ARG A 14 23.68 21.30 -31.74
N SER A 15 23.20 22.46 -32.16
CA SER A 15 21.79 22.87 -32.00
C SER A 15 20.88 21.81 -32.64
N PRO A 16 19.80 21.36 -31.98
CA PRO A 16 18.78 20.57 -32.66
C PRO A 16 18.02 21.53 -33.58
N SER A 17 18.25 21.39 -34.89
CA SER A 17 17.47 22.04 -35.93
C SER A 17 16.02 21.56 -35.81
N SER A 18 15.16 22.43 -35.28
CA SER A 18 13.72 22.21 -35.20
C SER A 18 13.09 22.63 -36.52
N THR A 19 13.24 21.79 -37.53
CA THR A 19 12.54 21.93 -38.81
C THR A 19 12.12 20.55 -39.28
N ARG A 20 10.98 20.05 -38.78
CA ARG A 20 10.16 19.03 -39.44
C ARG A 20 8.77 19.01 -38.81
N ASN A 21 8.02 20.09 -39.03
CA ASN A 21 6.57 19.97 -39.06
C ASN A 21 6.25 19.39 -40.44
N SER A 22 6.22 18.07 -40.54
CA SER A 22 5.67 17.40 -41.72
C SER A 22 4.16 17.64 -41.70
N PHE A 23 3.71 18.56 -42.54
CA PHE A 23 2.32 18.69 -42.94
C PHE A 23 2.00 17.50 -43.84
N ASP A 24 1.48 16.43 -43.25
CA ASP A 24 0.78 15.38 -44.00
C ASP A 24 -0.72 15.71 -43.93
N SER A 25 -1.20 16.51 -44.89
CA SER A 25 -2.62 16.84 -45.04
C SER A 25 -3.33 15.83 -45.94
N SER A 26 -3.11 14.54 -45.71
CA SER A 26 -3.77 13.48 -46.46
C SER A 26 -4.14 12.29 -45.57
N THR A 27 -4.77 12.55 -44.43
CA THR A 27 -5.58 11.53 -43.76
C THR A 27 -6.88 12.14 -43.24
N ARG A 28 -8.00 11.64 -43.76
CA ARG A 28 -9.36 11.91 -43.28
C ARG A 28 -9.39 11.80 -41.75
N PRO A 29 -9.90 12.81 -41.00
CA PRO A 29 -9.90 12.74 -39.55
C PRO A 29 -10.79 11.58 -39.08
N PRO A 30 -10.37 10.81 -38.05
CA PRO A 30 -11.19 9.72 -37.51
C PRO A 30 -12.50 10.29 -36.93
N PRO A 31 -13.62 9.55 -37.01
CA PRO A 31 -14.97 10.04 -36.62
C PRO A 31 -15.07 10.47 -35.14
N ASN A 32 -14.11 10.10 -34.31
CA ASN A 32 -14.07 10.41 -32.87
C ASN A 32 -13.29 11.69 -32.53
N ALA A 33 -12.63 12.34 -33.50
CA ALA A 33 -11.87 13.57 -33.23
C ALA A 33 -12.75 14.72 -32.69
N ARG A 34 -14.05 14.72 -33.04
CA ARG A 34 -15.02 15.78 -32.68
C ARG A 34 -15.59 15.63 -31.27
N ARG A 35 -15.94 14.41 -30.86
CA ARG A 35 -16.26 14.10 -29.45
C ARG A 35 -15.07 14.41 -28.55
N ASN A 36 -13.86 14.12 -29.01
CA ASN A 36 -12.64 14.46 -28.29
C ASN A 36 -12.44 15.99 -28.21
N ARG A 37 -12.73 16.76 -29.27
CA ARG A 37 -12.67 18.24 -29.23
C ARG A 37 -13.67 18.82 -28.22
N ALA A 38 -14.92 18.34 -28.20
CA ALA A 38 -15.92 18.79 -27.23
C ALA A 38 -15.54 18.41 -25.79
N ALA A 39 -15.12 17.15 -25.57
CA ALA A 39 -14.66 16.68 -24.26
C ALA A 39 -13.43 17.45 -23.76
N LEU A 40 -12.50 17.82 -24.66
CA LEU A 40 -11.37 18.67 -24.31
C LEU A 40 -11.84 20.09 -23.94
N ARG A 41 -12.79 20.68 -24.67
CA ARG A 41 -13.35 22.01 -24.32
C ARG A 41 -14.01 22.01 -22.93
N ASP A 42 -14.71 20.94 -22.59
CA ASP A 42 -15.33 20.77 -21.27
C ASP A 42 -14.28 20.53 -20.18
N TYR A 43 -13.26 19.71 -20.45
CA TYR A 43 -12.14 19.44 -19.52
C TYR A 43 -11.29 20.67 -19.21
N TYR A 44 -11.09 21.57 -20.19
CA TYR A 44 -10.37 22.83 -20.02
C TYR A 44 -11.29 24.00 -19.63
N GLY A 45 -12.59 23.78 -19.43
CA GLY A 45 -13.52 24.79 -18.92
C GLY A 45 -13.73 26.02 -19.81
N ILE A 46 -13.35 25.95 -21.09
CA ILE A 46 -13.30 27.11 -22.00
C ILE A 46 -14.69 27.73 -22.21
N LYS A 47 -15.75 26.92 -22.15
CA LYS A 47 -17.15 27.38 -22.25
C LYS A 47 -17.68 28.02 -20.95
N ASN A 48 -17.13 27.62 -19.80
CA ASN A 48 -17.51 28.18 -18.49
C ASN A 48 -16.85 29.55 -18.24
N ALA A 49 -15.68 29.81 -18.83
CA ALA A 49 -15.04 31.13 -18.80
C ALA A 49 -15.91 32.22 -19.46
N GLN A 50 -16.72 31.88 -20.48
CA GLN A 50 -17.69 32.81 -21.08
C GLN A 50 -18.93 33.05 -20.22
N LYS A 51 -19.33 32.09 -19.38
CA LYS A 51 -20.51 32.21 -18.51
C LYS A 51 -20.20 32.89 -17.17
N GLU A 52 -18.96 32.80 -16.69
CA GLU A 52 -18.52 33.50 -15.47
C GLU A 52 -18.03 34.94 -15.73
N ALA A 53 -17.60 35.27 -16.95
CA ALA A 53 -17.22 36.62 -17.35
C ALA A 53 -18.41 37.61 -17.40
N ASP A 54 -19.65 37.12 -17.50
CA ASP A 54 -20.86 37.95 -17.61
C ASP A 54 -21.35 38.50 -16.24
N ALA A 55 -20.72 38.10 -15.12
CA ALA A 55 -21.19 38.43 -13.78
C ALA A 55 -20.32 39.44 -13.00
N LYS A 56 -19.13 39.85 -13.47
CA LYS A 56 -18.24 40.78 -12.74
C LYS A 56 -17.45 41.73 -13.65
N ILE A 57 -18.06 42.89 -13.89
CA ILE A 57 -17.49 44.25 -14.04
C ILE A 57 -16.05 44.41 -14.61
N SER A 58 -16.00 45.04 -15.79
CA SER A 58 -15.04 46.07 -16.28
C SER A 58 -13.54 45.88 -16.01
N GLU A 59 -12.78 45.50 -17.03
CA GLU A 59 -12.03 46.44 -17.88
C GLU A 59 -11.39 45.71 -19.06
N GLU A 60 -11.50 46.34 -20.24
CA GLU A 60 -10.67 46.15 -21.43
C GLU A 60 -10.40 44.70 -21.92
N SER A 61 -11.37 44.18 -22.68
CA SER A 61 -11.03 43.38 -23.86
C SER A 61 -12.13 43.59 -24.89
N THR A 62 -11.81 44.33 -25.94
CA THR A 62 -12.61 44.51 -27.15
C THR A 62 -12.77 43.18 -27.89
N ARG A 63 -13.49 42.23 -27.29
CA ARG A 63 -14.11 41.14 -28.04
C ARG A 63 -15.42 41.69 -28.55
N THR A 64 -15.46 41.97 -29.85
CA THR A 64 -16.69 42.23 -30.60
C THR A 64 -17.72 41.15 -30.25
N GLY A 65 -18.68 41.52 -29.40
CA GLY A 65 -19.87 40.72 -29.14
C GLY A 65 -20.72 40.74 -30.40
N LEU A 66 -20.65 39.64 -31.15
CA LEU A 66 -21.43 39.43 -32.36
C LEU A 66 -22.63 38.55 -31.97
N GLY A 67 -23.82 38.96 -32.39
CA GLY A 67 -25.10 38.38 -31.95
C GLY A 67 -25.33 36.94 -32.44
N PRO A 68 -26.48 36.34 -32.06
CA PRO A 68 -26.78 34.92 -32.29
C PRO A 68 -26.71 34.48 -33.77
N GLU A 69 -26.83 35.41 -34.72
CA GLU A 69 -26.83 35.14 -36.16
C GLU A 69 -25.43 34.86 -36.71
N GLU A 70 -24.35 35.27 -36.04
CA GLU A 70 -22.98 35.06 -36.54
C GLU A 70 -22.38 33.72 -36.05
N ASP A 71 -22.92 33.14 -34.97
CA ASP A 71 -22.57 31.80 -34.48
C ASP A 71 -23.02 30.67 -35.44
N GLU A 72 -24.07 30.87 -36.25
CA GLU A 72 -24.52 29.88 -37.22
C GLU A 72 -23.54 29.73 -38.40
N THR A 73 -22.97 30.84 -38.89
CA THR A 73 -21.94 30.81 -39.96
C THR A 73 -20.67 30.07 -39.53
N LEU A 74 -20.33 30.14 -38.24
CA LEU A 74 -19.21 29.41 -37.63
C LEU A 74 -19.45 27.89 -37.58
N THR A 75 -20.70 27.45 -37.52
CA THR A 75 -21.04 26.02 -37.54
C THR A 75 -21.00 25.40 -38.94
N GLU A 76 -21.29 26.18 -39.99
CA GLU A 76 -21.17 25.73 -41.39
C GLU A 76 -19.71 25.54 -41.80
N LEU A 77 -18.82 26.47 -41.43
CA LEU A 77 -17.37 26.39 -41.71
C LEU A 77 -16.68 25.20 -40.98
N ASP A 78 -17.20 24.80 -39.82
CA ASP A 78 -16.69 23.67 -39.02
C ASP A 78 -17.34 22.30 -39.41
N ALA A 79 -18.18 22.26 -40.45
CA ALA A 79 -18.86 21.04 -40.91
C ALA A 79 -17.88 19.95 -41.39
N ALA A 80 -18.31 18.68 -41.37
CA ALA A 80 -17.45 17.55 -41.80
C ALA A 80 -17.19 17.52 -43.30
N ASP A 81 -18.23 17.86 -44.04
CA ASP A 81 -18.25 17.84 -45.49
C ASP A 81 -18.22 19.27 -46.03
N PHE A 82 -17.48 20.17 -45.34
CA PHE A 82 -17.36 21.56 -45.74
C PHE A 82 -16.70 21.65 -47.12
N ASP A 83 -17.40 22.28 -48.06
CA ASP A 83 -16.92 22.58 -49.40
C ASP A 83 -16.68 24.09 -49.54
N ALA A 84 -15.41 24.45 -49.68
CA ALA A 84 -14.98 25.84 -49.76
C ALA A 84 -15.46 26.53 -51.06
N GLU A 85 -15.50 25.80 -52.18
CA GLU A 85 -15.91 26.38 -53.46
C GLU A 85 -17.41 26.68 -53.45
N ALA A 86 -18.23 25.72 -53.01
CA ALA A 86 -19.67 25.92 -52.86
C ALA A 86 -20.01 27.02 -51.84
N PHE A 87 -19.26 27.13 -50.74
CA PHE A 87 -19.44 28.20 -49.77
C PHE A 87 -19.17 29.58 -50.38
N VAL A 88 -18.04 29.75 -51.08
CA VAL A 88 -17.68 31.01 -51.74
C VAL A 88 -18.68 31.37 -52.84
N ASP A 89 -19.09 30.42 -53.68
CA ASP A 89 -20.09 30.64 -54.73
C ASP A 89 -21.42 31.08 -54.13
N SER A 90 -21.86 30.44 -53.04
CA SER A 90 -23.08 30.82 -52.34
C SER A 90 -22.97 32.20 -51.70
N LEU A 91 -21.78 32.57 -51.19
CA LEU A 91 -21.53 33.87 -50.59
C LEU A 91 -21.54 34.98 -51.63
N LEU A 92 -20.89 34.78 -52.78
CA LEU A 92 -20.88 35.74 -53.90
C LEU A 92 -22.27 35.89 -54.54
N ALA A 93 -23.10 34.84 -54.51
CA ALA A 93 -24.47 34.90 -55.00
C ALA A 93 -25.44 35.63 -54.05
N LYS A 94 -25.18 35.60 -52.74
CA LYS A 94 -26.03 36.21 -51.70
C LYS A 94 -25.63 37.63 -51.32
N GLU A 95 -24.33 37.89 -51.20
CA GLU A 95 -23.78 39.12 -50.65
C GLU A 95 -23.17 40.02 -51.74
N GLY A 96 -23.28 41.34 -51.55
CA GLY A 96 -22.53 42.30 -52.35
C GLY A 96 -21.08 42.44 -51.88
N LEU A 97 -20.24 43.16 -52.64
CA LEU A 97 -18.80 43.36 -52.33
C LEU A 97 -18.52 43.77 -50.87
N LYS A 98 -19.37 44.65 -50.30
CA LYS A 98 -19.23 45.09 -48.91
C LYS A 98 -19.44 43.95 -47.90
N GLY A 99 -20.40 43.05 -48.17
CA GLY A 99 -20.67 41.88 -47.34
C GLY A 99 -19.53 40.87 -47.42
N VAL A 100 -19.03 40.62 -48.63
CA VAL A 100 -17.85 39.76 -48.86
C VAL A 100 -16.62 40.26 -48.10
N LEU A 101 -16.33 41.56 -48.15
CA LEU A 101 -15.20 42.15 -47.40
C LEU A 101 -15.40 42.08 -45.88
N LYS A 102 -16.64 42.16 -45.38
CA LYS A 102 -16.93 41.97 -43.95
C LYS A 102 -16.62 40.53 -43.55
N VAL A 103 -17.11 39.55 -44.31
CA VAL A 103 -16.86 38.12 -44.05
C VAL A 103 -15.37 37.79 -44.11
N GLU A 104 -14.62 38.37 -45.06
CA GLU A 104 -13.16 38.23 -45.12
C GLU A 104 -12.48 38.76 -43.86
N ALA A 105 -12.84 39.98 -43.43
CA ALA A 105 -12.26 40.59 -42.23
C ALA A 105 -12.57 39.77 -40.97
N ASP A 106 -13.80 39.26 -40.85
CA ASP A 106 -14.24 38.41 -39.75
C ASP A 106 -13.46 37.08 -39.76
N LEU A 107 -13.29 36.43 -40.92
CA LEU A 107 -12.52 35.19 -41.04
C LEU A 107 -11.04 35.40 -40.68
N ILE A 108 -10.42 36.50 -41.10
CA ILE A 108 -9.05 36.84 -40.72
C ILE A 108 -8.93 37.01 -39.20
N SER A 109 -9.91 37.67 -38.57
CA SER A 109 -9.97 37.81 -37.12
C SER A 109 -10.08 36.46 -36.41
N GLN A 110 -10.96 35.59 -36.90
CA GLN A 110 -11.14 34.23 -36.38
C GLN A 110 -9.88 33.37 -36.52
N ILE A 111 -9.18 33.43 -37.65
CA ILE A 111 -7.91 32.71 -37.86
C ILE A 111 -6.87 33.14 -36.81
N ARG A 112 -6.76 34.45 -36.54
CA ARG A 112 -5.84 34.97 -35.52
C ARG A 112 -6.24 34.52 -34.11
N ASN A 113 -7.53 34.54 -33.80
CA ASN A 113 -8.04 34.07 -32.52
C ASN A 113 -7.77 32.57 -32.33
N LEU A 114 -7.98 31.76 -33.37
CA LEU A 114 -7.74 30.31 -33.34
C LEU A 114 -6.25 29.97 -33.18
N ASP A 115 -5.36 30.75 -33.78
CA ASP A 115 -3.91 30.62 -33.55
C ASP A 115 -3.52 31.00 -32.10
N SER A 116 -4.14 32.06 -31.55
CA SER A 116 -3.96 32.44 -30.15
C SER A 116 -4.43 31.33 -29.20
N ASP A 117 -5.63 30.80 -29.42
CA ASP A 117 -6.20 29.70 -28.63
C ASP A 117 -5.30 28.45 -28.70
N ARG A 118 -4.81 28.11 -29.90
CA ARG A 118 -3.85 27.01 -30.10
C ARG A 118 -2.60 27.23 -29.26
N LYS A 119 -2.02 28.43 -29.28
CA LYS A 119 -0.84 28.77 -28.47
C LYS A 119 -1.15 28.62 -26.99
N SER A 120 -2.28 29.15 -26.51
CA SER A 120 -2.69 29.03 -25.11
C SER A 120 -2.80 27.57 -24.68
N LEU A 121 -3.45 26.72 -25.48
CA LEU A 121 -3.57 25.29 -25.19
C LEU A 121 -2.21 24.59 -25.08
N VAL A 122 -1.27 24.97 -25.95
CA VAL A 122 0.09 24.44 -25.92
C VAL A 122 0.81 24.88 -24.64
N TYR A 123 0.71 26.15 -24.25
CA TYR A 123 1.29 26.66 -23.00
C TYR A 123 0.69 25.99 -21.78
N ASP A 124 -0.63 25.81 -21.74
CA ASP A 124 -1.31 25.11 -20.65
C ASP A 124 -0.86 23.66 -20.53
N ASN A 125 -0.73 22.96 -21.67
CA ASN A 125 -0.26 21.58 -21.67
C ASN A 125 1.19 21.48 -21.18
N TYR A 126 2.09 22.34 -21.67
CA TYR A 126 3.48 22.37 -21.22
C TYR A 126 3.59 22.75 -19.73
N SER A 127 2.81 23.72 -19.27
CA SER A 127 2.76 24.12 -17.86
C SER A 127 2.29 22.96 -16.97
N LYS A 128 1.25 22.23 -17.39
CA LYS A 128 0.78 21.02 -16.70
C LYS A 128 1.85 19.93 -16.65
N LEU A 129 2.54 19.66 -17.76
CA LEU A 129 3.63 18.67 -17.81
C LEU A 129 4.79 19.07 -16.90
N LEU A 130 5.19 20.34 -16.92
CA LEU A 130 6.25 20.88 -16.08
C LEU A 130 5.87 20.79 -14.59
N SER A 131 4.62 21.13 -14.25
CA SER A 131 4.09 20.99 -12.89
C SER A 131 4.08 19.53 -12.42
N ALA A 132 3.62 18.60 -13.27
CA ALA A 132 3.64 17.17 -12.98
C ALA A 132 5.08 16.66 -12.75
N THR A 133 6.01 17.06 -13.61
CA THR A 133 7.43 16.72 -13.48
C THR A 133 8.04 17.27 -12.19
N SER A 134 7.70 18.51 -11.83
CA SER A 134 8.13 19.11 -10.56
C SER A 134 7.57 18.36 -9.35
N THR A 135 6.33 17.86 -9.46
CA THR A 135 5.66 17.09 -8.43
C THR A 135 6.33 15.74 -8.26
N ILE A 136 6.63 15.02 -9.35
CA ILE A 136 7.40 13.77 -9.32
C ILE A 136 8.78 13.99 -8.67
N ARG A 137 9.47 15.09 -9.03
CA ARG A 137 10.77 15.43 -8.42
C ARG A 137 10.64 15.65 -6.92
N ARG A 138 9.60 16.34 -6.46
CA ARG A 138 9.32 16.58 -5.04
C ARG A 138 8.97 15.28 -4.31
N MET A 139 8.12 14.44 -4.90
CA MET A 139 7.78 13.12 -4.34
C MET A 139 9.02 12.25 -4.20
N ARG A 140 9.90 12.22 -5.21
CA ARG A 140 11.17 11.50 -5.13
C ARG A 140 12.09 12.06 -4.05
N GLY A 141 12.24 13.39 -3.99
CA GLY A 141 13.05 14.05 -2.95
C GLY A 141 12.52 13.88 -1.53
N ASN A 142 11.21 13.66 -1.35
CA ASN A 142 10.61 13.34 -0.06
C ASN A 142 10.64 11.83 0.27
N MET A 143 10.74 10.96 -0.74
CA MET A 143 10.83 9.50 -0.56
C MET A 143 12.27 9.02 -0.33
N ASP A 144 13.27 9.65 -0.96
CA ASP A 144 14.70 9.38 -0.68
C ASP A 144 15.08 9.50 0.82
N PRO A 145 14.58 10.48 1.60
CA PRO A 145 14.84 10.56 3.05
C PRO A 145 14.01 9.60 3.92
N LEU A 146 13.11 8.77 3.37
CA LEU A 146 12.51 7.66 4.13
C LEU A 146 13.42 6.41 4.19
N ALA A 147 14.44 6.32 3.34
CA ALA A 147 15.48 5.29 3.47
C ALA A 147 16.32 5.42 4.76
N PRO A 148 16.79 6.61 5.19
CA PRO A 148 17.54 6.73 6.44
C PRO A 148 16.70 6.56 7.71
N THR A 149 15.43 6.96 7.74
CA THR A 149 14.58 6.79 8.95
C THR A 149 14.17 5.32 9.17
N THR A 150 13.99 4.55 8.10
CA THR A 150 13.85 3.09 8.22
C THR A 150 15.16 2.40 8.62
N HIS A 151 16.32 2.94 8.22
CA HIS A 151 17.62 2.43 8.65
C HIS A 151 17.93 2.69 10.13
N THR A 152 17.36 3.73 10.76
CA THR A 152 17.52 3.98 12.21
C THR A 152 16.52 3.22 13.08
N LEU A 153 15.34 2.89 12.55
CA LEU A 153 14.32 2.13 13.29
C LEU A 153 14.71 0.67 13.51
N GLY A 154 15.35 0.02 12.54
CA GLY A 154 15.81 -1.36 12.67
C GLY A 154 16.72 -1.58 13.89
N PRO A 155 17.82 -0.83 14.03
CA PRO A 155 18.70 -0.89 15.20
C PRO A 155 18.00 -0.50 16.51
N ALA A 156 17.11 0.49 16.50
CA ALA A 156 16.37 0.90 17.69
C ALA A 156 15.41 -0.21 18.18
N ILE A 157 14.69 -0.85 17.26
CA ILE A 157 13.79 -1.97 17.56
C ILE A 157 14.60 -3.19 18.04
N ALA A 158 15.74 -3.47 17.41
CA ALA A 158 16.64 -4.54 17.85
C ALA A 158 17.15 -4.31 19.29
N HIS A 159 17.56 -3.08 19.61
CA HIS A 159 17.99 -2.70 20.95
C HIS A 159 16.85 -2.83 21.98
N ILE A 160 15.63 -2.41 21.63
CA ILE A 160 14.45 -2.59 22.49
C ILE A 160 14.16 -4.08 22.71
N ALA A 161 14.24 -4.92 21.67
CA ALA A 161 14.05 -6.36 21.79
C ALA A 161 15.12 -7.02 22.67
N GLU A 162 16.38 -6.64 22.52
CA GLU A 162 17.49 -7.16 23.33
C GLU A 162 17.35 -6.75 24.80
N THR A 163 17.05 -5.48 25.08
CA THR A 163 16.80 -4.99 26.44
C THR A 163 15.59 -5.66 27.09
N ALA A 164 14.50 -5.88 26.34
CA ALA A 164 13.33 -6.61 26.82
C ALA A 164 13.67 -8.09 27.12
N ALA A 165 14.43 -8.76 26.25
CA ALA A 165 14.86 -10.13 26.45
C ALA A 165 15.79 -10.28 27.66
N SER A 166 16.71 -9.34 27.85
CA SER A 166 17.59 -9.26 29.02
C SER A 166 16.79 -9.07 30.32
N LEU A 167 15.81 -8.16 30.32
CA LEU A 167 14.95 -7.92 31.48
C LEU A 167 14.10 -9.16 31.81
N SER A 168 13.50 -9.80 30.81
CA SER A 168 12.73 -11.04 30.98
C SER A 168 13.58 -12.17 31.55
N SER A 169 14.81 -12.33 31.05
CA SER A 169 15.74 -13.34 31.55
C SER A 169 16.19 -13.04 32.98
N SER A 170 16.39 -11.76 33.32
CA SER A 170 16.70 -11.32 34.69
C SER A 170 15.55 -11.63 35.66
N MET A 171 14.31 -11.34 35.27
CA MET A 171 13.12 -11.66 36.08
C MET A 171 12.93 -13.17 36.27
N GLN A 172 13.14 -13.97 35.22
CA GLN A 172 13.11 -15.43 35.32
C GLN A 172 14.22 -15.98 36.23
N ASN A 173 15.42 -15.40 36.18
CA ASN A 173 16.51 -15.78 37.07
C ASN A 173 16.25 -15.39 38.53
N LEU A 174 15.55 -14.29 38.78
CA LEU A 174 15.06 -13.93 40.11
C LEU A 174 14.00 -14.94 40.62
N GLN A 175 13.08 -15.35 39.77
CA GLN A 175 12.05 -16.36 40.12
C GLN A 175 12.61 -17.79 40.26
N ASN A 176 13.70 -18.11 39.56
CA ASN A 176 14.32 -19.44 39.58
C ASN A 176 15.46 -19.57 40.60
N LYS A 177 15.83 -18.50 41.31
CA LYS A 177 16.79 -18.60 42.39
C LYS A 177 16.12 -19.35 43.55
N PRO A 178 16.54 -20.59 43.88
CA PRO A 178 15.94 -21.30 44.99
C PRO A 178 16.20 -20.49 46.26
N GLU A 179 15.14 -20.30 47.04
CA GLU A 179 15.10 -19.63 48.33
C GLU A 179 16.25 -20.09 49.23
N GLY A 180 17.35 -19.34 49.20
CA GLY A 180 18.40 -19.40 50.20
C GLY A 180 18.05 -18.40 51.29
N LEU A 181 17.59 -18.93 52.45
CA LEU A 181 17.38 -18.26 53.74
C LEU A 181 17.61 -16.73 53.74
N GLY A 182 16.54 -15.95 53.64
CA GLY A 182 16.63 -14.52 53.83
C GLY A 182 15.30 -13.81 53.58
N ILE A 183 14.53 -13.67 54.66
CA ILE A 183 13.45 -12.70 54.91
C ILE A 183 13.06 -11.88 53.66
N ASP A 184 12.02 -12.31 52.97
CA ASP A 184 11.48 -11.56 51.84
C ASP A 184 10.32 -10.66 52.29
N ILE A 185 10.49 -9.35 52.09
CA ILE A 185 9.42 -8.37 52.20
C ILE A 185 8.82 -8.29 50.79
N HIS A 186 8.02 -9.28 50.43
CA HIS A 186 7.28 -9.29 49.18
C HIS A 186 6.05 -8.39 49.32
N VAL A 187 6.05 -7.30 48.56
CA VAL A 187 4.93 -6.36 48.45
C VAL A 187 3.75 -7.10 47.82
N SER A 188 2.77 -7.45 48.66
CA SER A 188 1.34 -7.67 48.38
C SER A 188 0.96 -7.99 46.93
N GLY A 189 1.18 -9.24 46.53
CA GLY A 189 0.42 -9.95 45.49
C GLY A 189 -0.43 -11.02 46.18
N GLU A 190 -1.68 -11.21 45.77
CA GLU A 190 -2.68 -11.95 46.55
C GLU A 190 -2.26 -13.40 46.88
N PRO A 191 -2.31 -13.85 48.16
CA PRO A 191 -1.86 -15.18 48.60
C PRO A 191 -2.64 -16.35 47.96
N GLN A 192 -3.74 -16.06 47.28
CA GLN A 192 -4.61 -17.04 46.66
C GLN A 192 -4.01 -17.64 45.37
N GLU A 193 -3.17 -16.89 44.63
CA GLU A 193 -2.66 -17.32 43.33
C GLU A 193 -1.42 -18.22 43.44
N GLU A 194 -0.53 -17.95 44.40
CA GLU A 194 0.63 -18.79 44.71
C GLU A 194 0.24 -20.14 45.31
N GLU A 195 -0.76 -20.15 46.21
CA GLU A 195 -1.33 -21.39 46.72
C GLU A 195 -2.00 -22.21 45.61
N ALA A 196 -2.68 -21.56 44.66
CA ALA A 196 -3.29 -22.26 43.53
C ALA A 196 -2.23 -22.87 42.59
N ALA A 197 -1.13 -22.16 42.33
CA ALA A 197 -0.04 -22.64 41.49
C ALA A 197 0.70 -23.84 42.11
N THR A 198 0.99 -23.77 43.42
CA THR A 198 1.64 -24.88 44.14
C THR A 198 0.73 -26.11 44.23
N ARG A 199 -0.58 -25.94 44.43
CA ARG A 199 -1.56 -27.04 44.40
C ARG A 199 -1.61 -27.72 43.02
N LYS A 200 -1.63 -26.95 41.93
CA LYS A 200 -1.63 -27.49 40.56
C LYS A 200 -0.37 -28.31 40.26
N ARG A 201 0.81 -27.84 40.70
CA ARG A 201 2.08 -28.58 40.54
C ARG A 201 2.05 -29.93 41.25
N LYS A 202 1.64 -29.93 42.53
CA LYS A 202 1.49 -31.18 43.31
C LYS A 202 0.51 -32.15 42.65
N GLN A 203 -0.61 -31.66 42.13
CA GLN A 203 -1.57 -32.49 41.37
C GLN A 203 -0.94 -33.08 40.10
N GLN A 204 -0.21 -32.29 39.31
CA GLN A 204 0.49 -32.79 38.12
C GLN A 204 1.54 -33.85 38.45
N GLU A 205 2.29 -33.68 39.53
CA GLU A 205 3.26 -34.67 40.01
C GLU A 205 2.58 -35.98 40.42
N THR A 206 1.45 -35.92 41.14
CA THR A 206 0.70 -37.14 41.49
C THR A 206 0.17 -37.87 40.26
N VAL A 207 -0.34 -37.15 39.25
CA VAL A 207 -0.80 -37.75 37.98
C VAL A 207 0.37 -38.37 37.22
N LYS A 208 1.50 -37.67 37.13
CA LYS A 208 2.70 -38.18 36.46
C LYS A 208 3.24 -39.45 37.14
N TRP A 209 3.18 -39.51 38.47
CA TRP A 209 3.58 -40.68 39.24
C TRP A 209 2.67 -41.89 38.99
N VAL A 210 1.34 -41.68 38.98
CA VAL A 210 0.35 -42.73 38.69
C VAL A 210 0.47 -43.24 37.25
N LEU A 211 0.69 -42.36 36.27
CA LEU A 211 0.92 -42.78 34.88
C LEU A 211 2.25 -43.53 34.70
N GLY A 212 3.20 -43.36 35.61
CA GLY A 212 4.48 -44.07 35.64
C GLY A 212 4.41 -45.47 36.27
N THR A 213 3.30 -45.83 36.93
CA THR A 213 3.11 -47.12 37.62
C THR A 213 3.37 -48.36 36.74
N PRO A 214 2.86 -48.50 35.50
CA PRO A 214 3.08 -49.73 34.72
C PRO A 214 4.55 -49.98 34.40
N ARG A 215 5.38 -48.92 34.30
CA ARG A 215 6.83 -49.10 34.12
C ARG A 215 7.50 -49.55 35.42
N ARG A 216 7.14 -48.91 36.54
CA ARG A 216 7.64 -49.27 37.87
C ARG A 216 7.28 -50.70 38.27
N LEU A 217 6.03 -51.12 38.01
CA LEU A 217 5.60 -52.49 38.28
C LEU A 217 6.41 -53.49 37.46
N ARG A 218 6.66 -53.23 36.18
CA ARG A 218 7.53 -54.08 35.36
C ARG A 218 8.95 -54.17 35.92
N ASP A 219 9.54 -53.02 36.29
CA ASP A 219 10.89 -52.99 36.86
C ASP A 219 10.98 -53.75 38.20
N LEU A 220 9.93 -53.73 39.03
CA LEU A 220 9.86 -54.46 40.31
C LEU A 220 9.64 -55.97 40.12
N MET A 221 8.89 -56.35 39.10
CA MET A 221 8.69 -57.75 38.73
C MET A 221 9.96 -58.36 38.12
N ASP A 222 10.69 -57.59 37.29
CA ASP A 222 12.02 -57.98 36.79
C ASP A 222 13.06 -58.17 37.92
N GLN A 223 12.82 -57.57 39.09
CA GLN A 223 13.68 -57.67 40.28
C GLN A 223 13.24 -58.76 41.27
N GLU A 224 12.24 -59.59 40.93
CA GLU A 224 11.63 -60.61 41.82
C GLU A 224 11.07 -60.03 43.14
N GLN A 225 10.77 -58.72 43.18
CA GLN A 225 10.25 -58.02 44.37
C GLN A 225 8.72 -57.92 44.32
N GLU A 226 8.04 -59.06 44.25
CA GLU A 226 6.57 -59.14 44.12
C GLU A 226 5.82 -58.49 45.30
N GLU A 227 6.37 -58.59 46.52
CA GLU A 227 5.76 -57.96 47.71
C GLU A 227 5.75 -56.42 47.62
N GLU A 228 6.77 -55.83 46.99
CA GLU A 228 6.86 -54.38 46.81
C GLU A 228 5.96 -53.93 45.66
N ALA A 229 5.93 -54.70 44.56
CA ALA A 229 5.01 -54.48 43.44
C ALA A 229 3.54 -54.51 43.89
N ALA A 230 3.15 -55.48 44.72
CA ALA A 230 1.79 -55.57 45.27
C ALA A 230 1.42 -54.37 46.14
N LYS A 231 2.35 -53.85 46.96
CA LYS A 231 2.15 -52.64 47.77
C LYS A 231 2.01 -51.39 46.90
N GLU A 232 2.87 -51.21 45.91
CA GLU A 232 2.77 -50.09 44.97
C GLU A 232 1.45 -50.11 44.19
N TRP A 233 1.00 -51.30 43.78
CA TRP A 233 -0.30 -51.48 43.13
C TRP A 233 -1.47 -51.18 44.07
N GLU A 234 -1.40 -51.57 45.34
CA GLU A 234 -2.44 -51.27 46.32
C GLU A 234 -2.58 -49.75 46.57
N GLU A 235 -1.46 -49.02 46.60
CA GLU A 235 -1.47 -47.56 46.73
C GLU A 235 -2.03 -46.86 45.49
N VAL A 236 -1.63 -47.32 44.30
CA VAL A 236 -2.08 -46.73 43.03
C VAL A 236 -3.55 -47.05 42.76
N SER A 237 -3.99 -48.29 43.01
CA SER A 237 -5.40 -48.70 42.84
C SER A 237 -6.34 -47.85 43.72
N LYS A 238 -5.97 -47.57 44.98
CA LYS A 238 -6.72 -46.64 45.86
C LYS A 238 -6.83 -45.22 45.29
N ILE A 239 -5.86 -44.76 44.49
CA ILE A 239 -5.89 -43.45 43.82
C ILE A 239 -6.75 -43.53 42.55
N LEU A 240 -6.62 -44.61 41.77
CA LEU A 240 -7.43 -44.85 40.56
C LEU A 240 -8.92 -44.99 40.89
N ASP A 241 -9.26 -45.59 42.04
CA ASP A 241 -10.64 -45.70 42.52
C ASP A 241 -11.26 -44.33 42.86
N LYS A 242 -10.43 -43.37 43.27
CA LYS A 242 -10.87 -41.97 43.42
C LYS A 242 -11.02 -41.27 42.08
N TRP A 243 -10.44 -41.80 41.00
CA TRP A 243 -10.43 -41.25 39.64
C TRP A 243 -11.31 -42.04 38.66
N ASN A 244 -12.34 -42.74 39.14
CA ASN A 244 -13.23 -43.59 38.33
C ASN A 244 -13.93 -42.91 37.14
N ASN A 245 -14.01 -41.57 37.09
CA ASN A 245 -14.64 -40.82 36.00
C ASN A 245 -13.64 -40.15 35.04
N VAL A 246 -12.34 -40.44 35.14
CA VAL A 246 -11.29 -39.85 34.28
C VAL A 246 -10.98 -40.81 33.13
N ALA A 247 -11.07 -40.31 31.89
CA ALA A 247 -10.75 -41.08 30.70
C ALA A 247 -9.30 -41.61 30.74
N GLY A 248 -9.11 -42.90 30.48
CA GLY A 248 -7.81 -43.58 30.45
C GLY A 248 -7.38 -44.26 31.76
N VAL A 249 -8.13 -44.08 32.86
CA VAL A 249 -7.85 -44.78 34.14
C VAL A 249 -8.16 -46.28 34.04
N GLU A 250 -9.20 -46.67 33.30
CA GLU A 250 -9.53 -48.07 33.05
C GLU A 250 -8.44 -48.78 32.22
N ASP A 251 -7.92 -48.12 31.19
CA ASP A 251 -6.82 -48.64 30.36
C ASP A 251 -5.53 -48.81 31.17
N LEU A 252 -5.23 -47.84 32.05
CA LEU A 252 -4.08 -47.92 32.95
C LEU A 252 -4.22 -49.05 33.96
N ARG A 253 -5.44 -49.27 34.49
CA ARG A 253 -5.75 -50.36 35.41
C ARG A 253 -5.54 -51.71 34.72
N ALA A 254 -6.11 -51.89 33.53
CA ALA A 254 -5.94 -53.10 32.73
C ALA A 254 -4.48 -53.37 32.37
N ALA A 255 -3.69 -52.34 32.05
CA ALA A 255 -2.27 -52.48 31.78
C ALA A 255 -1.48 -52.98 33.00
N CYS A 256 -1.81 -52.52 34.21
CA CYS A 256 -1.15 -52.95 35.43
C CYS A 256 -1.60 -54.37 35.85
N GLU A 257 -2.88 -54.71 35.71
CA GLU A 257 -3.41 -56.06 35.96
C GLU A 257 -2.83 -57.10 34.99
N SER A 258 -2.62 -56.72 33.72
CA SER A 258 -1.94 -57.59 32.74
C SER A 258 -0.51 -57.92 33.18
N ILE A 259 0.22 -56.92 33.67
CA ILE A 259 1.62 -57.10 34.13
C ILE A 259 1.66 -58.02 35.36
N LEU A 260 0.76 -57.84 36.32
CA LEU A 260 0.68 -58.68 37.51
C LEU A 260 0.23 -60.13 37.22
N ASN A 261 -0.59 -60.34 36.20
CA ASN A 261 -1.09 -61.68 35.83
C ASN A 261 -0.14 -62.44 34.87
N GLU A 262 0.64 -61.75 34.04
CA GLU A 262 1.58 -62.38 33.10
C GLU A 262 2.66 -63.21 33.80
N ASP A 263 3.07 -62.83 35.02
CA ASP A 263 4.05 -63.60 35.79
C ASP A 263 3.44 -64.61 36.78
N ALA A 264 2.15 -64.46 37.13
CA ALA A 264 1.45 -65.47 37.95
C ALA A 264 1.19 -66.78 37.18
N ASP A 265 1.14 -66.72 35.84
CA ASP A 265 0.95 -67.87 34.94
C ASP A 265 2.29 -68.48 34.44
N SER A 266 3.44 -67.87 34.78
CA SER A 266 4.78 -68.31 34.38
C SER A 266 5.60 -68.97 35.50
N GLY A 267 5.01 -69.16 36.69
CA GLY A 267 5.56 -69.89 37.85
C GLY A 267 5.13 -71.35 37.98
#